data_AF-D8G837-F1
#
_entry.id   AF-D8G837-F1
#
_cell.length_a   1.000
_cell.length_b   1.000
_cell.length_c   1.000
_cell.angle_alpha   90.00
_cell.angle_beta   90.00
_cell.angle_gamma   90.00
#
_symmetry.space_group_name_H-M   'P 1'
#
loop_
_entity.id
_entity.type
_entity.pdbx_description
1 polymer ?
#
loop_
_entity_poly.entity_id
_entity_poly.type
_entity_poly.pdbx_seq_one_letter_code
_entity_poly.pdbx_strand_id
1 'polypeptide(L)'
;MEALQITQIALITALSQLKEPLSDEQQTDLASINLNQINELDQFAEKYPAFDQIYQDARAILEVPAVERSKSDFPIIDNESEGMTTEISNIVEQLEKKDSGDFSKMLDTILKAGDPRKTAQEELQSRNILISHDGTVA
;
A
#
# COMPACT_ATOMS: atom_id res chain seq x y z
N MET A 1 -7.21 0.87 14.90
CA MET A 1 -7.65 0.61 13.51
C MET A 1 -8.13 -0.83 13.44
N GLU A 2 -9.16 -1.14 12.65
CA GLU A 2 -9.61 -2.53 12.48
C GLU A 2 -8.68 -3.29 11.51
N ALA A 3 -8.55 -4.62 11.69
CA ALA A 3 -7.67 -5.45 10.86
C ALA A 3 -7.97 -5.36 9.35
N LEU A 4 -9.26 -5.22 8.99
CA LEU A 4 -9.67 -5.05 7.60
C LEU A 4 -9.14 -3.74 7.01
N GLN A 5 -9.22 -2.65 7.77
CA GLN A 5 -8.74 -1.35 7.32
C GLN A 5 -7.20 -1.34 7.20
N ILE A 6 -6.48 -2.00 8.11
CA ILE A 6 -5.02 -2.18 8.01
C ILE A 6 -4.68 -2.90 6.70
N THR A 7 -5.36 -4.01 6.43
CA THR A 7 -5.19 -4.82 5.21
C THR A 7 -5.44 -3.98 3.95
N GLN A 8 -6.53 -3.21 3.93
CA GLN A 8 -6.89 -2.38 2.78
C GLN A 8 -5.87 -1.27 2.52
N ILE A 9 -5.44 -0.55 3.56
CA ILE A 9 -4.43 0.51 3.43
C ILE A 9 -3.09 -0.08 2.97
N ALA A 10 -2.69 -1.22 3.55
CA ALA A 10 -1.46 -1.90 3.16
C ALA A 10 -1.49 -2.33 1.68
N LEU A 11 -2.61 -2.87 1.19
CA LEU A 11 -2.76 -3.24 -0.23
C LEU A 11 -2.72 -2.04 -1.17
N ILE A 12 -3.44 -0.97 -0.85
CA ILE A 12 -3.42 0.27 -1.65
C ILE A 12 -1.98 0.81 -1.73
N THR A 13 -1.28 0.82 -0.60
CA THR A 13 0.11 1.27 -0.52
C THR A 13 1.01 0.39 -1.36
N ALA A 14 0.94 -0.93 -1.19
CA ALA A 14 1.73 -1.90 -1.95
C ALA A 14 1.50 -1.77 -3.45
N LEU A 15 0.25 -1.71 -3.91
CA LEU A 15 -0.09 -1.55 -5.33
C LEU A 15 0.49 -0.26 -5.90
N SER A 16 0.45 0.85 -5.16
CA SER A 16 0.96 2.13 -5.63
C SER A 16 2.49 2.18 -5.75
N GLN A 17 3.19 1.38 -4.95
CA GLN A 17 4.65 1.34 -4.82
C GLN A 17 5.32 0.26 -5.67
N LEU A 18 4.55 -0.60 -6.33
CA LEU A 18 5.08 -1.55 -7.29
C LEU A 18 5.91 -0.83 -8.36
N LYS A 19 7.12 -1.34 -8.62
CA LYS A 19 8.01 -0.81 -9.69
C LYS A 19 7.52 -1.24 -11.08
N GLU A 20 7.02 -2.47 -11.17
CA GLU A 20 6.49 -3.07 -12.40
C GLU A 20 4.99 -3.33 -12.26
N PRO A 21 4.22 -3.24 -13.35
CA PRO A 21 2.82 -3.62 -13.33
C PRO A 21 2.65 -5.10 -13.00
N LEU A 22 1.53 -5.45 -12.36
CA LEU A 22 1.13 -6.84 -12.18
C LEU A 22 0.93 -7.51 -13.56
N SER A 23 1.26 -8.79 -13.67
CA SER A 23 0.96 -9.59 -14.86
C SER A 23 -0.57 -9.74 -15.05
N ASP A 24 -1.02 -10.06 -16.26
CA ASP A 24 -2.45 -10.26 -16.53
C ASP A 24 -3.09 -11.32 -15.63
N GLU A 25 -2.34 -12.38 -15.31
CA GLU A 25 -2.77 -13.43 -14.37
C GLU A 25 -2.92 -12.86 -12.95
N GLN A 26 -1.94 -12.07 -12.49
CA GLN A 26 -1.99 -11.42 -11.18
C GLN A 26 -3.15 -10.42 -11.08
N GLN A 27 -3.40 -9.64 -12.14
CA GLN A 27 -4.52 -8.71 -12.18
C GLN A 27 -5.86 -9.42 -12.14
N THR A 28 -5.99 -10.55 -12.85
CA THR A 28 -7.20 -11.38 -12.87
C THR A 28 -7.46 -11.99 -11.49
N ASP A 29 -6.42 -12.53 -10.85
CA ASP A 29 -6.49 -13.05 -9.48
C ASP A 29 -6.96 -11.96 -8.52
N LEU A 30 -6.33 -10.79 -8.59
CA LEU A 30 -6.63 -9.65 -7.72
C LEU A 30 -8.07 -9.14 -7.89
N ALA A 31 -8.54 -9.02 -9.13
CA ALA A 31 -9.91 -8.58 -9.44
C ALA A 31 -11.00 -9.54 -8.93
N SER A 32 -10.62 -10.80 -8.65
CA SER A 32 -11.53 -11.85 -8.20
C SER A 32 -11.69 -11.90 -6.68
N ILE A 33 -10.86 -11.17 -5.92
CA ILE A 33 -10.85 -11.20 -4.46
C ILE A 33 -12.06 -10.48 -3.86
N ASN A 34 -12.65 -11.07 -2.83
CA ASN A 34 -13.66 -10.38 -2.03
C ASN A 34 -12.99 -9.46 -1.01
N LEU A 35 -13.18 -8.15 -1.17
CA LEU A 35 -12.57 -7.11 -0.33
C LEU A 35 -12.93 -7.16 1.16
N ASN A 36 -13.98 -7.91 1.51
CA ASN A 36 -14.39 -8.09 2.90
C ASN A 36 -13.74 -9.33 3.55
N GLN A 37 -12.97 -10.11 2.78
CA GLN A 37 -12.27 -11.31 3.24
C GLN A 37 -10.78 -11.02 3.39
N ILE A 38 -10.37 -10.64 4.60
CA ILE A 38 -8.97 -10.33 4.95
C ILE A 38 -8.02 -11.45 4.49
N ASN A 39 -8.41 -12.70 4.72
CA ASN A 39 -7.57 -13.86 4.39
C ASN A 39 -7.28 -13.98 2.89
N GLU A 40 -8.22 -13.61 2.01
CA GLU A 40 -7.99 -13.67 0.56
C GLU A 40 -7.02 -12.58 0.11
N LEU A 41 -7.11 -11.40 0.73
CA LEU A 41 -6.22 -10.27 0.50
C LEU A 41 -4.79 -10.56 0.98
N ASP A 42 -4.63 -11.17 2.17
CA ASP A 42 -3.34 -11.62 2.70
C ASP A 42 -2.72 -12.72 1.82
N GLN A 43 -3.51 -13.73 1.43
CA GLN A 43 -3.02 -14.84 0.59
C GLN A 43 -2.58 -14.37 -0.79
N PHE A 44 -3.28 -13.39 -1.37
CA PHE A 44 -2.84 -12.79 -2.63
C PHE A 44 -1.46 -12.14 -2.47
N ALA A 45 -1.25 -11.40 -1.38
CA ALA A 45 0.02 -10.73 -1.16
C ALA A 45 1.16 -11.75 -1.04
N GLU A 46 0.98 -12.76 -0.18
CA GLU A 46 1.95 -13.84 0.06
C GLU A 46 2.31 -14.64 -1.20
N LYS A 47 1.40 -14.72 -2.18
CA LYS A 47 1.63 -15.43 -3.45
C LYS A 47 2.71 -14.73 -4.30
N TYR A 48 2.96 -13.44 -4.10
CA TYR A 48 3.77 -12.61 -4.99
C TYR A 48 4.87 -11.86 -4.21
N PRO A 49 6.11 -12.40 -4.12
CA PRO A 49 7.13 -11.89 -3.19
C PRO A 49 7.47 -10.41 -3.30
N ALA A 50 7.53 -9.86 -4.54
CA ALA A 50 7.83 -8.45 -4.75
C ALA A 50 6.72 -7.52 -4.25
N PHE A 51 5.48 -8.00 -4.22
CA PHE A 51 4.33 -7.30 -3.67
C PHE A 51 4.20 -7.53 -2.16
N ASP A 52 4.41 -8.77 -1.71
CA ASP A 52 4.37 -9.18 -0.30
C ASP A 52 5.27 -8.32 0.56
N GLN A 53 6.52 -8.09 0.15
CA GLN A 53 7.45 -7.28 0.94
C GLN A 53 6.90 -5.89 1.26
N ILE A 54 6.39 -5.18 0.24
CA ILE A 54 5.83 -3.83 0.40
C ILE A 54 4.57 -3.87 1.27
N TYR A 55 3.76 -4.90 1.08
CA TYR A 55 2.54 -5.13 1.83
C TYR A 55 2.82 -5.35 3.31
N GLN A 56 3.77 -6.22 3.65
CA GLN A 56 4.17 -6.48 5.04
C GLN A 56 4.82 -5.26 5.68
N ASP A 57 5.63 -4.49 4.94
CA ASP A 57 6.21 -3.24 5.45
C ASP A 57 5.12 -2.23 5.81
N ALA A 58 4.13 -2.04 4.93
CA ALA A 58 2.99 -1.17 5.19
C ALA A 58 2.15 -1.65 6.39
N ARG A 59 1.92 -2.96 6.51
CA ARG A 59 1.24 -3.56 7.67
C ARG A 59 1.99 -3.35 8.97
N ALA A 60 3.30 -3.61 8.98
CA ALA A 60 4.14 -3.44 10.16
C ALA A 60 4.10 -1.99 10.66
N ILE A 61 4.13 -1.01 9.75
CA ILE A 61 3.94 0.40 10.09
C ILE A 61 2.56 0.59 10.72
N LEU A 62 1.48 0.14 10.06
CA LEU A 62 0.11 0.29 10.53
C LEU A 62 -0.18 -0.35 11.90
N GLU A 63 0.48 -1.46 12.22
CA GLU A 63 0.36 -2.18 13.48
C GLU A 63 1.07 -1.47 14.65
N VAL A 64 2.08 -0.62 14.36
CA VAL A 64 2.67 0.27 15.37
C VAL A 64 1.71 1.44 15.65
N PRO A 65 1.41 1.77 16.93
CA PRO A 65 0.59 2.92 17.27
C PRO A 65 1.15 4.22 16.68
N ALA A 66 0.30 5.05 16.07
CA ALA A 66 0.71 6.31 15.43
C ALA A 66 1.52 7.26 16.36
N VAL A 67 1.29 7.17 17.68
CA VAL A 67 2.01 7.98 18.70
C VAL A 67 3.46 7.51 18.91
N GLU A 68 3.78 6.26 18.56
CA GLU A 68 5.10 5.64 18.73
C GLU A 68 5.95 5.71 17.45
N ARG A 69 5.34 5.84 16.26
CA ARG A 69 6.05 5.92 14.97
C ARG A 69 6.96 7.14 14.82
N SER A 70 6.64 8.26 15.48
CA SER A 70 7.48 9.46 15.44
C SER A 70 8.73 9.39 16.34
N LYS A 71 8.88 8.32 17.13
CA LYS A 71 9.97 8.15 18.12
C LYS A 71 10.84 6.93 17.91
N SER A 72 10.41 5.97 17.09
CA SER A 72 11.20 4.79 16.79
C SER A 72 12.07 5.04 15.57
N ASP A 73 13.36 4.79 15.72
CA ASP A 73 14.21 4.43 14.59
C ASP A 73 13.62 3.14 14.01
N PHE A 74 12.88 3.24 12.90
CA PHE A 74 12.60 2.05 12.10
C PHE A 74 13.96 1.40 11.79
N PRO A 75 14.07 0.06 11.84
CA PRO A 75 15.34 -0.60 11.57
C PRO A 75 15.90 -0.10 10.24
N ILE A 76 17.14 0.39 10.26
CA ILE A 76 17.85 0.86 9.09
C ILE A 76 18.02 -0.35 8.15
N ILE A 77 17.17 -0.43 7.14
CA ILE A 77 17.34 -1.33 6.00
C ILE A 77 18.09 -0.49 4.95
N ASP A 78 19.12 -1.07 4.31
CA ASP A 78 20.00 -0.50 3.27
C ASP A 78 19.48 0.76 2.53
N ASN A 79 20.35 1.72 2.17
CA ASN A 79 19.95 3.05 1.63
C ASN A 79 18.87 3.06 0.52
N GLU A 80 18.75 2.00 -0.31
CA GLU A 80 17.63 1.86 -1.28
C GLU A 80 16.31 1.46 -0.61
N SER A 81 16.35 0.60 0.40
CA SER A 81 15.23 0.22 1.24
C SER A 81 14.81 1.35 2.18
N GLU A 82 15.74 2.16 2.69
CA GLU A 82 15.43 3.32 3.54
C GLU A 82 14.53 4.35 2.82
N GLY A 83 14.79 4.62 1.53
CA GLY A 83 13.97 5.50 0.70
C GLY A 83 12.55 4.94 0.53
N MET A 84 12.45 3.66 0.18
CA MET A 84 11.16 2.98 -0.03
C MET A 84 10.36 2.84 1.26
N THR A 85 10.98 2.49 2.39
CA THR A 85 10.32 2.43 3.70
C THR A 85 9.83 3.81 4.16
N THR A 86 10.59 4.88 3.86
CA THR A 86 10.17 6.26 4.12
C THR A 86 8.96 6.64 3.26
N GLU A 87 8.94 6.26 1.99
CA GLU A 87 7.81 6.50 1.08
C GLU A 87 6.55 5.75 1.52
N ILE A 88 6.67 4.45 1.85
CA ILE A 88 5.58 3.64 2.40
C ILE A 88 5.02 4.29 3.68
N SER A 89 5.90 4.70 4.60
CA SER A 89 5.50 5.36 5.85
C SER A 89 4.74 6.66 5.59
N ASN A 90 5.22 7.49 4.66
CA ASN A 90 4.57 8.74 4.28
C ASN A 90 3.18 8.53 3.65
N ILE A 91 3.02 7.50 2.81
CA ILE A 91 1.73 7.16 2.19
C ILE A 91 0.76 6.66 3.26
N VAL A 92 1.20 5.72 4.10
CA VAL A 92 0.41 5.17 5.21
C VAL A 92 -0.07 6.28 6.15
N GLU A 93 0.84 7.14 6.61
CA GLU A 93 0.47 8.24 7.50
C GLU A 93 -0.53 9.21 6.86
N GLN A 94 -0.36 9.52 5.57
CA GLN A 94 -1.28 10.40 4.87
C GLN A 94 -2.65 9.76 4.66
N LEU A 95 -2.71 8.46 4.36
CA LEU A 95 -3.95 7.69 4.29
C LEU A 95 -4.68 7.66 5.63
N GLU A 96 -3.96 7.50 6.74
CA GLU A 96 -4.53 7.55 8.08
C GLU A 96 -5.01 8.96 8.49
N LYS A 97 -4.24 10.00 8.14
CA LYS A 97 -4.51 11.40 8.54
C LYS A 97 -5.61 12.07 7.72
N LYS A 98 -5.71 11.77 6.42
CA LYS A 98 -6.51 12.61 5.50
C LYS A 98 -8.00 12.34 5.50
N ASP A 99 -8.47 11.16 5.84
CA ASP A 99 -9.86 10.95 6.28
C ASP A 99 -10.12 9.48 6.58
N SER A 100 -11.15 9.27 7.40
CA SER A 100 -11.99 8.08 7.56
C SER A 100 -12.71 7.64 6.25
N GLY A 101 -11.98 7.67 5.13
CA GLY A 101 -12.48 7.34 3.80
C GLY A 101 -12.83 5.87 3.67
N ASP A 102 -13.78 5.58 2.81
CA ASP A 102 -14.21 4.23 2.46
C ASP A 102 -13.09 3.54 1.65
N PHE A 103 -12.02 3.11 2.33
CA PHE A 103 -10.87 2.41 1.74
C PHE A 103 -11.33 1.20 0.93
N SER A 104 -12.44 0.59 1.34
CA SER A 104 -13.14 -0.45 0.60
C SER A 104 -13.53 0.01 -0.81
N LYS A 105 -14.14 1.19 -0.99
CA LYS A 105 -14.49 1.73 -2.32
C LYS A 105 -13.27 2.07 -3.18
N MET A 106 -12.25 2.65 -2.56
CA MET A 106 -11.00 2.97 -3.26
C MET A 106 -10.35 1.69 -3.76
N LEU A 107 -10.21 0.69 -2.88
CA LEU A 107 -9.66 -0.60 -3.21
C LEU A 107 -10.52 -1.33 -4.27
N ASP A 108 -11.85 -1.27 -4.19
CA ASP A 108 -12.75 -1.84 -5.21
C ASP A 108 -12.54 -1.24 -6.60
N THR A 109 -12.32 0.07 -6.66
CA THR A 109 -12.02 0.76 -7.93
C THR A 109 -10.67 0.31 -8.47
N ILE A 110 -9.67 0.17 -7.60
CA ILE A 110 -8.32 -0.27 -7.94
C ILE A 110 -8.32 -1.73 -8.44
N LEU A 111 -8.97 -2.64 -7.72
CA LEU A 111 -8.94 -4.08 -8.05
C LEU A 111 -9.68 -4.38 -9.35
N LYS A 112 -10.68 -3.58 -9.71
CA LYS A 112 -11.45 -3.73 -10.96
C LYS A 112 -10.81 -3.02 -12.16
N ALA A 113 -9.71 -2.30 -11.94
CA ALA A 113 -9.00 -1.62 -13.02
C ALA A 113 -8.16 -2.60 -13.83
N GLY A 114 -7.98 -2.30 -15.12
CA GLY A 114 -7.03 -3.03 -15.97
C GLY A 114 -5.56 -2.71 -15.70
N ASP A 115 -5.27 -1.75 -14.81
CA ASP A 115 -3.93 -1.51 -14.27
C ASP A 115 -4.05 -1.06 -12.80
N PRO A 116 -4.14 -2.01 -11.85
CA PRO A 116 -4.34 -1.72 -10.43
C PRO A 116 -3.23 -0.83 -9.85
N ARG A 117 -1.99 -0.98 -10.31
CA ARG A 117 -0.86 -0.14 -9.88
C ARG A 117 -1.12 1.32 -10.25
N LYS A 118 -1.39 1.58 -11.53
CA LYS A 118 -1.62 2.93 -12.03
C LYS A 118 -2.85 3.56 -11.38
N THR A 119 -3.95 2.83 -11.27
CA THR A 119 -5.17 3.33 -10.62
C THR A 119 -4.94 3.62 -9.13
N ALA A 120 -4.15 2.82 -8.41
CA ALA A 120 -3.77 3.14 -7.03
C ALA A 120 -2.99 4.45 -6.94
N GLN A 121 -2.06 4.69 -7.87
CA GLN A 121 -1.30 5.94 -7.92
C GLN A 121 -2.19 7.15 -8.20
N GLU A 122 -3.10 7.05 -9.17
CA GLU A 122 -4.05 8.10 -9.52
C GLU A 122 -5.02 8.42 -8.37
N GLU A 123 -5.54 7.39 -7.69
CA GLU A 123 -6.42 7.56 -6.53
C GLU A 123 -5.71 8.29 -5.38
N LEU A 124 -4.46 7.93 -5.09
CA LEU A 124 -3.64 8.61 -4.07
C LEU A 124 -3.34 10.06 -4.46
N GLN A 125 -2.96 10.31 -5.71
CA GLN A 125 -2.72 11.67 -6.22
C GLN A 125 -3.97 12.54 -6.17
N SER A 126 -5.15 11.99 -6.51
CA SER A 126 -6.43 12.72 -6.43
C SER A 126 -6.76 13.19 -5.01
N ARG A 127 -6.22 12.48 -4.00
CA ARG A 127 -6.31 12.81 -2.57
C ARG A 127 -5.15 13.69 -2.09
N ASN A 128 -4.36 14.23 -3.02
CA ASN A 128 -3.13 14.98 -2.77
C ASN A 128 -2.08 14.20 -1.97
N ILE A 129 -2.12 12.86 -1.99
CA ILE A 129 -1.11 12.01 -1.34
C ILE A 129 0.05 11.91 -2.33
N LEU A 130 1.16 12.54 -1.97
CA LEU A 130 2.34 12.58 -2.81
C LEU A 130 3.01 11.21 -2.80
N ILE A 131 3.09 10.61 -3.99
CA ILE A 131 3.92 9.46 -4.26
C ILE A 131 5.17 10.02 -4.93
N SER A 132 6.29 10.01 -4.22
CA SER A 132 7.57 10.32 -4.81
C SER A 132 7.87 9.25 -5.87
N HIS A 133 7.97 9.67 -7.13
CA HIS A 133 8.58 8.85 -8.17
C HIS A 133 9.95 9.46 -8.40
N ASP A 134 10.98 8.69 -8.07
CA ASP A 134 12.38 8.97 -8.32
C ASP A 134 13.04 10.08 -7.48
N GLY A 135 14.24 9.74 -7.00
CA GLY A 135 15.24 10.62 -6.39
C GLY A 135 15.73 11.71 -7.32
N THR A 136 14.84 12.63 -7.69
CA THR A 136 15.20 13.90 -8.29
C THR A 136 15.10 14.97 -7.21
N VAL A 137 16.20 15.10 -6.46
CA VAL A 137 16.54 16.35 -5.79
C VAL A 137 16.50 17.48 -6.83
N ALA A 138 15.66 18.48 -6.58
CA ALA A 138 15.78 19.81 -7.17
C ALA A 138 16.34 20.77 -6.12
#